data_AF-A0A2G9XK50-F1
#
_entry.id   AF-A0A2G9XK50-F1
#
_cell.length_a   1.000
_cell.length_b   1.000
_cell.length_c   1.000
_cell.angle_alpha   90.00
_cell.angle_beta   90.00
_cell.angle_gamma   90.00
#
_symmetry.space_group_name_H-M   'P 1'
#
loop_
_entity.id
_entity.type
_entity.pdbx_description
1 polymer ?
#
loop_
_entity_poly.entity_id
_entity_poly.type
_entity_poly.pdbx_seq_one_letter_code
_entity_poly.pdbx_strand_id
1 'polypeptide(L)'
;MMVCDKCGAGINEGAKFCPQCGDPVTETDRISVPVTESHVANVEITFGESSSPNFTKAVEICKNIPSYSFTGEGKQARHKIFLPITEVDLIINLFELVGSWKSSQMLINGHTATKKDLTYYGVGCYRSRQKAYKPEQFCFGEKEYEANIWGCKRLGMPINEWGGGWLDYGTFDKSGVWHFDKGRIKHELELTLKENELCPILDRKRVLETLDKLPESINPKRDSNWQYRTSYEEVNGDYKEVAVGVKPVIKKINRYVIGSFKPSWEIEEQGRRSNNAHVINVNLQLEDEQPKQKTTFTANKKKSSLSTIWWVIGVIVLLYFLFR
;
A
#
# COMPACT_ATOMS: atom_id res chain seq x y z
N MET A 1 -1.51 -9.41 -25.05
CA MET A 1 -0.11 -9.79 -25.29
C MET A 1 0.65 -9.79 -23.97
N MET A 2 1.35 -10.88 -23.65
CA MET A 2 2.05 -11.08 -22.37
C MET A 2 3.55 -11.28 -22.63
N VAL A 3 4.39 -10.81 -21.72
CA VAL A 3 5.85 -10.98 -21.75
C VAL A 3 6.30 -11.44 -20.38
N CYS A 4 7.09 -12.51 -20.35
CA CYS A 4 7.56 -13.11 -19.12
C CYS A 4 8.40 -12.13 -18.29
N ASP A 5 8.00 -11.88 -17.05
CA ASP A 5 8.71 -11.00 -16.12
C ASP A 5 10.14 -11.50 -15.80
N LYS A 6 10.39 -12.83 -15.83
CA LYS A 6 11.69 -13.45 -15.55
C LYS A 6 12.67 -13.42 -16.70
N CYS A 7 12.21 -13.72 -17.91
CA CYS A 7 13.13 -13.96 -19.04
C CYS A 7 12.86 -13.08 -20.26
N GLY A 8 11.75 -12.33 -20.27
CA GLY A 8 11.38 -11.44 -21.36
C GLY A 8 10.81 -12.16 -22.60
N ALA A 9 10.53 -13.46 -22.52
CA ALA A 9 9.91 -14.19 -23.63
C ALA A 9 8.48 -13.70 -23.88
N GLY A 10 8.07 -13.63 -25.15
CA GLY A 10 6.65 -13.49 -25.50
C GLY A 10 5.86 -14.71 -25.02
N ILE A 11 4.74 -14.46 -24.36
CA ILE A 11 3.82 -15.48 -23.86
C ILE A 11 2.51 -15.39 -24.65
N ASN A 12 2.08 -16.54 -25.18
CA ASN A 12 0.82 -16.68 -25.88
C ASN A 12 -0.38 -16.60 -24.91
N GLU A 13 -1.50 -16.04 -25.37
CA GLU A 13 -2.72 -15.96 -24.55
C GLU A 13 -3.22 -17.35 -24.15
N GLY A 14 -3.50 -17.53 -22.85
CA GLY A 14 -3.94 -18.80 -22.26
C GLY A 14 -2.82 -19.75 -21.81
N ALA A 15 -1.53 -19.42 -22.02
CA ALA A 15 -0.43 -20.21 -21.49
C ALA A 15 -0.40 -20.20 -19.95
N LYS A 16 -0.16 -21.37 -19.33
CA LYS A 16 0.00 -21.50 -17.88
C LYS A 16 1.44 -21.28 -17.39
N PHE A 17 2.41 -21.50 -18.27
CA PHE A 17 3.84 -21.35 -17.99
C PHE A 17 4.54 -20.67 -19.18
N CYS A 18 5.60 -19.93 -18.90
CA CYS A 18 6.48 -19.36 -19.91
C CYS A 18 7.14 -20.47 -20.73
N PRO A 19 7.02 -20.46 -22.08
CA PRO A 19 7.56 -21.53 -22.92
C PRO A 19 9.10 -21.56 -22.96
N GLN A 20 9.76 -20.48 -22.51
CA GLN A 20 11.22 -20.38 -22.54
C GLN A 20 11.87 -20.79 -21.21
N CYS A 21 11.35 -20.32 -20.07
CA CYS A 21 11.98 -20.53 -18.76
C CYS A 21 11.15 -21.37 -17.78
N GLY A 22 9.90 -21.69 -18.12
CA GLY A 22 9.01 -22.48 -17.26
C GLY A 22 8.40 -21.71 -16.09
N ASP A 23 8.62 -20.39 -15.97
CA ASP A 23 8.01 -19.58 -14.91
C ASP A 23 6.47 -19.57 -15.06
N PRO A 24 5.69 -19.74 -13.98
CA PRO A 24 4.22 -19.68 -14.06
C PRO A 24 3.75 -18.32 -14.56
N VAL A 25 2.78 -18.31 -15.48
CA VAL A 25 2.22 -17.06 -16.01
C VAL A 25 1.31 -16.42 -14.95
N THR A 26 1.55 -15.15 -14.65
CA THR A 26 0.78 -14.37 -13.67
C THR A 26 0.31 -13.03 -14.26
N GLU A 27 -0.46 -12.25 -13.51
CA GLU A 27 -0.92 -10.94 -13.97
C GLU A 27 0.22 -9.96 -14.26
N THR A 28 1.40 -10.13 -13.63
CA THR A 28 2.56 -9.28 -13.88
C THR A 28 3.18 -9.48 -15.26
N ASP A 29 2.81 -10.54 -15.99
CA ASP A 29 3.26 -10.75 -17.37
C ASP A 29 2.45 -9.93 -18.38
N ARG A 30 1.36 -9.27 -17.95
CA ARG A 30 0.55 -8.41 -18.81
C ARG A 30 1.15 -7.01 -18.88
N ILE A 31 1.83 -6.70 -19.97
CA ILE A 31 2.34 -5.34 -20.20
C ILE A 31 1.17 -4.38 -20.41
N SER A 32 1.11 -3.35 -19.57
CA SER A 32 0.20 -2.21 -19.76
C SER A 32 0.86 -1.13 -20.64
N VAL A 33 0.07 -0.52 -21.53
CA VAL A 33 0.50 0.65 -22.33
C VAL A 33 0.79 1.81 -21.37
N PRO A 34 1.81 2.66 -21.61
CA PRO A 34 2.07 3.83 -20.78
C PRO A 34 0.79 4.67 -20.62
N VAL A 35 0.27 4.72 -19.39
CA VAL A 35 -0.92 5.50 -19.03
C VAL A 35 -0.49 6.95 -18.95
N THR A 36 -1.04 7.79 -19.83
CA THR A 36 -0.66 9.19 -20.04
C THR A 36 -1.10 10.13 -18.91
N GLU A 37 -1.85 9.64 -17.92
CA GLU A 37 -2.41 10.43 -16.81
C GLU A 37 -1.97 9.95 -15.42
N SER A 38 -1.04 9.00 -15.35
CA SER A 38 -0.60 8.39 -14.10
C SER A 38 0.67 9.05 -13.57
N HIS A 39 0.77 9.26 -12.26
CA HIS A 39 2.01 9.64 -11.55
C HIS A 39 3.15 8.59 -11.70
N VAL A 40 2.93 7.52 -12.46
CA VAL A 40 3.89 6.44 -12.70
C VAL A 40 4.94 6.90 -13.71
N ALA A 41 6.21 6.84 -13.30
CA ALA A 41 7.32 7.20 -14.17
C ALA A 41 7.43 6.26 -15.38
N ASN A 42 7.90 6.81 -16.50
CA ASN A 42 8.18 6.04 -17.72
C ASN A 42 9.69 5.82 -17.87
N VAL A 43 10.05 4.61 -18.27
CA VAL A 43 11.42 4.19 -18.53
C VAL A 43 11.62 4.00 -20.03
N GLU A 44 12.54 4.77 -20.59
CA GLU A 44 13.04 4.58 -21.95
C GLU A 44 14.32 3.77 -21.89
N ILE A 45 14.42 2.71 -22.69
CA ILE A 45 15.66 1.99 -22.92
C ILE A 45 15.99 2.07 -24.40
N THR A 46 17.20 2.53 -24.70
CA THR A 46 17.74 2.56 -26.06
C THR A 46 19.08 1.86 -26.13
N PHE A 47 19.34 1.18 -27.24
CA PHE A 47 20.65 0.60 -27.53
C PHE A 47 20.84 0.44 -29.04
N GLY A 48 22.09 0.46 -29.50
CA GLY A 48 22.43 0.19 -30.90
C GLY A 48 22.88 -1.25 -31.14
N GLU A 49 23.33 -1.51 -32.36
CA GLU A 49 24.01 -2.75 -32.73
C GLU A 49 25.15 -3.09 -31.75
N SER A 50 25.30 -4.38 -31.46
CA SER A 50 26.29 -4.89 -30.51
C SER A 50 26.82 -6.24 -30.94
N SER A 51 28.12 -6.47 -30.76
CA SER A 51 28.75 -7.78 -30.97
C SER A 51 28.55 -8.75 -29.79
N SER A 52 27.79 -8.34 -28.77
CA SER A 52 27.51 -9.18 -27.61
C SER A 52 26.69 -10.41 -28.00
N PRO A 53 26.94 -11.59 -27.42
CA PRO A 53 26.08 -12.77 -27.61
C PRO A 53 24.64 -12.53 -27.11
N ASN A 54 24.44 -11.55 -26.22
CA ASN A 54 23.11 -11.18 -25.71
C ASN A 54 22.31 -10.29 -26.68
N PHE A 55 22.89 -9.86 -27.81
CA PHE A 55 22.24 -8.93 -28.75
C PHE A 55 20.92 -9.46 -29.29
N THR A 56 20.94 -10.64 -29.90
CA THR A 56 19.74 -11.26 -30.48
C THR A 56 18.63 -11.40 -29.45
N LYS A 57 18.98 -11.89 -28.24
CA LYS A 57 18.03 -12.03 -27.14
C LYS A 57 17.41 -10.69 -26.72
N ALA A 58 18.22 -9.63 -26.57
CA ALA A 58 17.72 -8.31 -26.20
C ALA A 58 16.75 -7.75 -27.26
N VAL A 59 17.07 -7.93 -28.55
CA VAL A 59 16.20 -7.49 -29.66
C VAL A 59 14.89 -8.28 -29.68
N GLU A 60 14.93 -9.59 -29.46
CA GLU A 60 13.72 -10.43 -29.39
C GLU A 60 12.80 -10.01 -28.23
N ILE A 61 13.36 -9.76 -27.04
CA ILE A 61 12.60 -9.22 -25.90
C ILE A 61 11.93 -7.91 -26.31
N CYS A 62 12.69 -6.98 -26.92
CA CYS A 62 12.17 -5.69 -27.33
C CYS A 62 11.04 -5.81 -28.36
N LYS A 63 11.17 -6.69 -29.37
CA LYS A 63 10.13 -6.90 -30.39
C LYS A 63 8.79 -7.38 -29.83
N ASN A 64 8.78 -7.99 -28.63
CA ASN A 64 7.55 -8.41 -27.95
C ASN A 64 6.89 -7.28 -27.13
N ILE A 65 7.54 -6.12 -27.03
CA ILE A 65 7.03 -4.97 -26.27
C ILE A 65 6.29 -4.02 -27.23
N PRO A 66 5.02 -3.65 -26.95
CA PRO A 66 4.22 -2.83 -27.85
C PRO A 66 4.83 -1.47 -28.23
N SER A 67 5.64 -0.89 -27.35
CA SER A 67 6.30 0.41 -27.54
C SER A 67 7.57 0.34 -28.40
N TYR A 68 7.92 -0.84 -28.90
CA TYR A 68 9.16 -1.05 -29.62
C TYR A 68 9.21 -0.28 -30.93
N SER A 69 10.32 0.40 -31.14
CA SER A 69 10.66 1.08 -32.38
C SER A 69 12.12 0.85 -32.74
N PHE A 70 12.38 0.90 -34.04
CA PHE A 70 13.71 0.77 -34.61
C PHE A 70 13.93 1.91 -35.58
N THR A 71 15.07 2.58 -35.46
CA THR A 71 15.42 3.73 -36.32
C THR A 71 16.90 3.68 -36.72
N GLY A 72 17.21 4.16 -37.92
CA GLY A 72 18.58 4.26 -38.43
C GLY A 72 19.11 2.99 -39.09
N GLU A 73 20.34 3.07 -39.60
CA GLU A 73 21.04 1.96 -40.27
C GLU A 73 22.49 1.84 -39.79
N GLY A 74 23.02 0.61 -39.79
CA GLY A 74 24.40 0.32 -39.39
C GLY A 74 24.76 0.86 -38.00
N LYS A 75 25.79 1.71 -37.91
CA LYS A 75 26.24 2.29 -36.62
C LYS A 75 25.24 3.26 -35.98
N GLN A 76 24.29 3.78 -36.77
CA GLN A 76 23.23 4.68 -36.29
C GLN A 76 21.93 3.93 -35.96
N ALA A 77 21.90 2.61 -36.16
CA ALA A 77 20.77 1.79 -35.75
C ALA A 77 20.52 1.93 -34.23
N ARG A 78 19.26 2.09 -33.87
CA ARG A 78 18.79 2.23 -32.48
C ARG A 78 17.51 1.43 -32.31
N HIS A 79 17.55 0.50 -31.36
CA HIS A 79 16.40 -0.13 -30.76
C HIS A 79 15.92 0.74 -29.60
N LYS A 80 14.62 1.00 -29.52
CA LYS A 80 14.02 1.84 -28.49
C LYS A 80 12.73 1.21 -27.99
N ILE A 81 12.54 1.23 -26.68
CA ILE A 81 11.28 0.85 -26.01
C ILE A 81 10.92 1.87 -24.93
N PHE A 82 9.64 1.89 -24.58
CA PHE A 82 9.10 2.59 -23.41
C PHE A 82 8.32 1.62 -22.53
N LEU A 83 8.60 1.62 -21.23
CA LEU A 83 7.89 0.80 -20.25
C LEU A 83 7.50 1.66 -19.04
N PRO A 84 6.32 1.46 -18.44
CA PRO A 84 6.04 2.08 -17.15
C PRO A 84 6.97 1.46 -16.08
N ILE A 85 7.39 2.26 -15.10
CA ILE A 85 8.33 1.81 -14.06
C ILE A 85 7.77 0.68 -13.15
N THR A 86 6.47 0.40 -13.27
CA THR A 86 5.81 -0.76 -12.66
C THR A 86 6.34 -2.08 -13.22
N GLU A 87 6.84 -2.12 -14.46
CA GLU A 87 7.45 -3.29 -15.10
C GLU A 87 8.91 -3.51 -14.64
N VAL A 88 9.17 -3.32 -13.34
CA VAL A 88 10.52 -3.25 -12.75
C VAL A 88 11.38 -4.48 -13.04
N ASP A 89 10.81 -5.67 -13.00
CA ASP A 89 11.54 -6.92 -13.26
C ASP A 89 11.98 -7.00 -14.75
N LEU A 90 11.09 -6.68 -15.69
CA LEU A 90 11.41 -6.64 -17.12
C LEU A 90 12.48 -5.58 -17.44
N ILE A 91 12.36 -4.38 -16.84
CA ILE A 91 13.32 -3.29 -17.00
C ILE A 91 14.71 -3.73 -16.51
N ILE A 92 14.80 -4.32 -15.30
CA ILE A 92 16.07 -4.80 -14.74
C ILE A 92 16.66 -5.88 -15.64
N ASN A 93 15.87 -6.88 -16.02
CA ASN A 93 16.34 -8.01 -16.82
C ASN A 93 16.84 -7.58 -18.19
N LEU A 94 16.15 -6.64 -18.85
CA LEU A 94 16.63 -6.10 -20.12
C LEU A 94 17.91 -5.27 -19.93
N PHE A 95 17.96 -4.40 -18.91
CA PHE A 95 19.11 -3.55 -18.67
C PHE A 95 20.34 -4.33 -18.22
N GLU A 96 20.18 -5.52 -17.62
CA GLU A 96 21.29 -6.45 -17.38
C GLU A 96 21.92 -7.00 -18.66
N LEU A 97 21.12 -7.18 -19.73
CA LEU A 97 21.63 -7.64 -21.03
C LEU A 97 22.38 -6.53 -21.77
N VAL A 98 21.84 -5.31 -21.74
CA VAL A 98 22.29 -4.21 -22.61
C VAL A 98 23.12 -3.14 -21.91
N GLY A 99 23.05 -3.03 -20.58
CA GLY A 99 23.54 -1.87 -19.83
C GLY A 99 25.06 -1.68 -19.83
N SER A 100 25.84 -2.70 -20.24
CA SER A 100 27.29 -2.60 -20.42
C SER A 100 27.71 -2.15 -21.82
N TRP A 101 26.77 -2.03 -22.76
CA TRP A 101 27.08 -1.65 -24.14
C TRP A 101 27.24 -0.13 -24.26
N LYS A 102 28.26 0.31 -25.00
CA LYS A 102 28.55 1.75 -25.19
C LYS A 102 27.40 2.54 -25.82
N SER A 103 26.54 1.88 -26.60
CA SER A 103 25.40 2.47 -27.28
C SER A 103 24.12 2.46 -26.42
N SER A 104 24.16 1.85 -25.24
CA SER A 104 23.01 1.66 -24.36
C SER A 104 22.77 2.85 -23.45
N GLN A 105 21.51 3.24 -23.29
CA GLN A 105 21.08 4.30 -22.40
C GLN A 105 19.72 3.94 -21.79
N MET A 106 19.55 4.26 -20.52
CA MET A 106 18.26 4.23 -19.83
C MET A 106 17.90 5.63 -19.35
N LEU A 107 16.67 6.06 -19.60
CA LEU A 107 16.11 7.30 -19.09
C LEU A 107 14.89 6.98 -18.23
N ILE A 108 14.75 7.65 -17.09
CA ILE A 108 13.52 7.67 -16.29
C ILE A 108 12.97 9.09 -16.36
N ASN A 109 11.75 9.25 -16.88
CA ASN A 109 11.12 10.54 -17.14
C ASN A 109 12.03 11.50 -17.94
N GLY A 110 12.79 10.97 -18.90
CA GLY A 110 13.71 11.74 -19.75
C GLY A 110 15.07 12.06 -19.12
N HIS A 111 15.31 11.71 -17.85
CA HIS A 111 16.59 11.89 -17.19
C HIS A 111 17.42 10.61 -17.23
N THR A 112 18.72 10.72 -17.51
CA THR A 112 19.64 9.57 -17.49
C THR A 112 19.58 8.84 -16.16
N ALA A 113 19.37 7.53 -16.23
CA ALA A 113 19.22 6.66 -15.09
C ALA A 113 20.12 5.43 -15.20
N THR A 114 20.35 4.80 -14.05
CA THR A 114 21.19 3.62 -13.88
C THR A 114 20.43 2.53 -13.14
N LYS A 115 21.01 1.33 -13.07
CA LYS A 115 20.46 0.23 -12.27
C LYS A 115 20.26 0.60 -10.79
N LYS A 116 21.07 1.52 -10.26
CA LYS A 116 20.93 2.02 -8.88
C LYS A 116 19.58 2.71 -8.71
N ASP A 117 19.15 3.52 -9.67
CA ASP A 117 17.88 4.25 -9.59
C ASP A 117 16.66 3.30 -9.55
N LEU A 118 16.75 2.12 -10.18
CA LEU A 118 15.75 1.05 -10.10
C LEU A 118 15.77 0.27 -8.78
N THR A 119 16.81 0.46 -7.96
CA THR A 119 16.94 -0.16 -6.64
C THR A 119 16.58 0.82 -5.53
N TYR A 120 17.00 2.07 -5.68
CA TYR A 120 16.73 3.18 -4.76
C TYR A 120 15.44 3.90 -5.15
N TYR A 121 15.21 5.08 -4.56
CA TYR A 121 14.07 5.97 -4.85
C TYR A 121 12.67 5.33 -4.80
N GLY A 122 12.51 4.25 -4.05
CA GLY A 122 11.23 3.57 -3.84
C GLY A 122 10.95 2.42 -4.81
N VAL A 123 11.68 2.29 -5.93
CA VAL A 123 11.45 1.24 -6.93
C VAL A 123 11.77 -0.15 -6.37
N GLY A 124 12.91 -0.31 -5.68
CA GLY A 124 13.25 -1.58 -5.04
C GLY A 124 12.26 -1.98 -3.94
N CYS A 125 11.74 -1.01 -3.18
CA CYS A 125 10.71 -1.25 -2.18
C CYS A 125 9.39 -1.70 -2.83
N TYR A 126 8.99 -1.04 -3.92
CA TYR A 126 7.82 -1.43 -4.72
C TYR A 126 7.95 -2.85 -5.27
N ARG A 127 9.13 -3.24 -5.78
CA ARG A 127 9.39 -4.62 -6.23
C ARG A 127 9.18 -5.64 -5.11
N SER A 128 9.63 -5.33 -3.89
CA SER A 128 9.37 -6.19 -2.71
C SER A 128 7.88 -6.23 -2.34
N ARG A 129 7.16 -5.11 -2.47
CA ARG A 129 5.70 -5.03 -2.26
C ARG A 129 4.95 -5.98 -3.19
N GLN A 130 5.33 -6.07 -4.47
CA GLN A 130 4.66 -6.96 -5.44
C GLN A 130 4.77 -8.44 -5.06
N LYS A 131 5.81 -8.81 -4.30
CA LYS A 131 6.08 -10.17 -3.86
C LYS A 131 5.52 -10.45 -2.45
N ALA A 132 4.97 -9.44 -1.78
CA ALA A 132 4.41 -9.58 -0.44
C ALA A 132 3.07 -10.30 -0.48
N TYR A 133 2.76 -11.06 0.58
CA TYR A 133 1.48 -11.75 0.71
C TYR A 133 0.28 -10.78 0.72
N LYS A 134 0.44 -9.60 1.32
CA LYS A 134 -0.55 -8.51 1.34
C LYS A 134 0.09 -7.20 0.86
N PRO A 135 0.16 -6.93 -0.45
CA PRO A 135 0.83 -5.75 -1.01
C PRO A 135 0.31 -4.41 -0.46
N GLU A 136 -0.98 -4.32 -0.14
CA GLU A 136 -1.60 -3.12 0.43
C GLU A 136 -1.14 -2.87 1.86
N GLN A 137 -1.10 -3.92 2.69
CA GLN A 137 -0.62 -3.86 4.07
C GLN A 137 0.89 -3.60 4.16
N PHE A 138 1.66 -4.14 3.21
CA PHE A 138 3.12 -3.98 3.16
C PHE A 138 3.56 -2.51 3.28
N CYS A 139 2.82 -1.59 2.67
CA CYS A 139 3.09 -0.16 2.71
C CYS A 139 2.83 0.47 4.09
N PHE A 140 1.86 -0.06 4.85
CA PHE A 140 1.49 0.44 6.17
C PHE A 140 2.30 -0.19 7.31
N GLY A 141 3.20 -1.12 6.99
CA GLY A 141 4.06 -1.81 7.96
C GLY A 141 3.38 -3.05 8.54
N GLU A 142 4.01 -4.21 8.33
CA GLU A 142 3.56 -5.50 8.89
C GLU A 142 4.13 -5.77 10.28
N LYS A 143 5.17 -5.02 10.67
CA LYS A 143 5.84 -5.11 11.97
C LYS A 143 5.51 -3.90 12.82
N GLU A 144 5.51 -4.09 14.14
CA GLU A 144 5.14 -3.06 15.12
C GLU A 144 5.89 -1.73 14.89
N TYR A 145 7.20 -1.80 14.65
CA TYR A 145 8.05 -0.62 14.46
C TYR A 145 7.99 0.00 13.05
N GLU A 146 7.24 -0.60 12.10
CA GLU A 146 7.02 -0.09 10.74
C GLU A 146 5.59 0.45 10.55
N ALA A 147 4.70 0.20 11.52
CA ALA A 147 3.32 0.62 11.52
C ALA A 147 3.23 2.13 11.27
N ASN A 148 2.43 2.56 10.31
CA ASN A 148 2.30 3.98 9.99
C ASN A 148 0.92 4.33 9.45
N ILE A 149 0.55 5.61 9.48
CA ILE A 149 -0.71 6.11 8.89
C ILE A 149 -0.53 6.70 7.50
N TRP A 150 0.71 6.85 7.05
CA TRP A 150 1.06 7.63 5.86
C TRP A 150 0.90 6.85 4.55
N GLY A 151 0.62 5.54 4.63
CA GLY A 151 0.54 4.68 3.45
C GLY A 151 1.90 4.36 2.84
N CYS A 152 2.98 4.58 3.58
CA CYS A 152 4.33 4.19 3.15
C CYS A 152 5.31 4.13 4.33
N LYS A 153 5.80 2.94 4.61
CA LYS A 153 6.80 2.68 5.67
C LYS A 153 8.16 3.32 5.41
N ARG A 154 8.45 3.67 4.16
CA ARG A 154 9.69 4.34 3.75
C ARG A 154 9.72 5.82 4.10
N LEU A 155 8.59 6.39 4.54
CA LEU A 155 8.53 7.78 5.00
C LEU A 155 9.15 7.99 6.39
N GLY A 156 9.57 6.92 7.07
CA GLY A 156 10.32 7.04 8.33
C GLY A 156 9.51 7.65 9.49
N MET A 157 8.19 7.66 9.38
CA MET A 157 7.27 8.23 10.39
C MET A 157 6.36 7.15 10.98
N PRO A 158 6.94 6.16 11.70
CA PRO A 158 6.14 5.09 12.30
C PRO A 158 5.28 5.63 13.44
N ILE A 159 4.35 4.79 13.87
CA ILE A 159 3.55 4.92 15.07
C ILE A 159 3.93 3.76 15.97
N ASN A 160 4.46 4.08 17.16
CA ASN A 160 4.82 3.08 18.15
C ASN A 160 3.95 3.22 19.40
N GLU A 161 3.80 2.11 20.14
CA GLU A 161 3.09 2.06 21.42
C GLU A 161 3.70 2.99 22.48
N TRP A 162 5.01 3.21 22.39
CA TRP A 162 5.78 4.03 23.33
C TRP A 162 5.84 5.51 22.91
N GLY A 163 5.18 5.89 21.81
CA GLY A 163 5.35 7.20 21.16
C GLY A 163 6.59 7.27 20.26
N GLY A 164 7.04 8.48 19.92
CA GLY A 164 8.20 8.67 19.04
C GLY A 164 7.83 9.05 17.60
N GLY A 165 8.85 9.36 16.81
CA GLY A 165 8.67 9.81 15.43
C GLY A 165 7.93 11.15 15.35
N TRP A 166 6.94 11.25 14.47
CA TRP A 166 6.14 12.46 14.29
C TRP A 166 5.31 12.84 15.52
N LEU A 167 5.07 11.91 16.45
CA LEU A 167 4.37 12.19 17.71
C LEU A 167 5.15 13.11 18.65
N ASP A 168 6.45 13.28 18.39
CA ASP A 168 7.36 14.11 19.18
C ASP A 168 7.51 15.50 18.59
N TYR A 169 6.90 15.76 17.44
CA TYR A 169 6.93 17.06 16.79
C TYR A 169 5.79 17.91 17.31
N GLY A 170 6.05 18.55 18.44
CA GLY A 170 5.08 19.40 19.11
C GLY A 170 5.59 19.88 20.46
N THR A 171 4.73 20.59 21.17
CA THR A 171 5.02 21.12 22.51
C THR A 171 3.78 21.11 23.40
N PHE A 172 3.98 21.00 24.71
CA PHE A 172 2.89 21.20 25.66
C PHE A 172 2.68 22.69 25.95
N ASP A 173 1.42 23.11 26.00
CA ASP A 173 1.07 24.37 26.63
C ASP A 173 1.01 24.26 28.16
N LYS A 174 0.78 25.41 28.82
CA LYS A 174 0.68 25.49 30.29
C LYS A 174 -0.47 24.67 30.88
N SER A 175 -1.45 24.27 30.08
CA SER A 175 -2.60 23.46 30.51
C SER A 175 -2.37 21.94 30.31
N GLY A 176 -1.21 21.56 29.78
CA GLY A 176 -0.89 20.18 29.43
C GLY A 176 -1.58 19.70 28.16
N VAL A 177 -1.97 20.60 27.27
CA VAL A 177 -2.46 20.27 25.92
C VAL A 177 -1.25 20.20 24.98
N TRP A 178 -1.14 19.12 24.23
CA TRP A 178 -0.10 18.93 23.22
C TRP A 178 -0.51 19.63 21.92
N HIS A 179 0.35 20.49 21.38
CA HIS A 179 0.16 21.15 20.09
C HIS A 179 1.16 20.57 19.09
N PHE A 180 0.68 20.00 17.98
CA PHE A 180 1.55 19.44 16.96
C PHE A 180 2.23 20.54 16.14
N ASP A 181 3.51 20.34 15.87
CA ASP A 181 4.23 21.09 14.84
C ASP A 181 4.00 20.42 13.48
N LYS A 182 2.81 20.65 12.91
CA LYS A 182 2.46 20.16 11.57
C LYS A 182 3.39 20.68 10.48
N GLY A 183 4.01 21.85 10.69
CA GLY A 183 5.01 22.40 9.76
C GLY A 183 6.25 21.51 9.68
N ARG A 184 6.79 21.11 10.84
CA ARG A 184 7.89 20.16 10.93
C ARG A 184 7.52 18.78 10.39
N ILE A 185 6.36 18.24 10.75
CA ILE A 185 5.90 16.94 10.23
C ILE A 185 5.84 16.98 8.70
N LYS A 186 5.26 18.05 8.13
CA LYS A 186 5.20 18.24 6.67
C LYS A 186 6.59 18.26 6.05
N HIS A 187 7.52 19.03 6.62
CA HIS A 187 8.87 19.15 6.08
C HIS A 187 9.58 17.80 5.98
N GLU A 188 9.55 17.02 7.04
CA GLU A 188 10.18 15.69 7.08
C GLU A 188 9.50 14.69 6.15
N LEU A 189 8.17 14.74 6.02
CA LEU A 189 7.43 13.95 5.03
C LEU A 189 7.85 14.32 3.60
N GLU A 190 8.00 15.60 3.28
CA GLU A 190 8.40 16.03 1.92
C GLU A 190 9.81 15.57 1.55
N LEU A 191 10.76 15.59 2.49
CA LEU A 191 12.10 15.05 2.28
C LEU A 191 12.05 13.56 1.91
N THR A 192 11.34 12.77 2.72
CA THR A 192 11.25 11.32 2.50
C THR A 192 10.35 10.95 1.32
N LEU A 193 9.36 11.76 0.99
CA LEU A 193 8.58 11.65 -0.26
C LEU A 193 9.49 11.81 -1.47
N LYS A 194 10.36 12.82 -1.46
CA LYS A 194 11.34 13.07 -2.53
C LYS A 194 12.33 11.91 -2.66
N GLU A 195 12.81 11.37 -1.55
CA GLU A 195 13.67 10.18 -1.52
C GLU A 195 13.01 8.91 -2.05
N ASN A 196 11.68 8.88 -2.23
CA ASN A 196 10.93 7.73 -2.72
C ASN A 196 10.04 8.07 -3.93
N GLU A 197 10.39 9.13 -4.67
CA GLU A 197 9.56 9.72 -5.73
C GLU A 197 9.29 8.79 -6.93
N LEU A 198 10.07 7.73 -7.11
CA LEU A 198 9.88 6.76 -8.18
C LEU A 198 8.97 5.59 -7.76
N CYS A 199 8.48 5.55 -6.52
CA CYS A 199 7.54 4.52 -6.08
C CYS A 199 6.16 4.71 -6.77
N PRO A 200 5.68 3.74 -7.56
CA PRO A 200 4.41 3.84 -8.29
C PRO A 200 3.15 3.97 -7.42
N ILE A 201 3.23 3.58 -6.15
CA ILE A 201 2.09 3.51 -5.22
C ILE A 201 2.14 4.66 -4.21
N LEU A 202 3.25 5.38 -4.12
CA LEU A 202 3.40 6.48 -3.18
C LEU A 202 2.61 7.69 -3.67
N ASP A 203 1.57 8.04 -2.94
CA ASP A 203 0.69 9.16 -3.27
C ASP A 203 0.96 10.33 -2.33
N ARG A 204 1.71 11.31 -2.82
CA ARG A 204 2.02 12.55 -2.08
C ARG A 204 0.76 13.27 -1.62
N LYS A 205 -0.27 13.33 -2.45
CA LYS A 205 -1.51 14.04 -2.11
C LYS A 205 -2.19 13.38 -0.90
N ARG A 206 -2.31 12.06 -0.90
CA ARG A 206 -2.89 11.31 0.23
C ARG A 206 -2.08 11.45 1.52
N VAL A 207 -0.75 11.47 1.42
CA VAL A 207 0.13 11.70 2.58
C VAL A 207 -0.16 13.06 3.22
N LEU A 208 -0.26 14.11 2.41
CA LEU A 208 -0.55 15.46 2.90
C LEU A 208 -1.99 15.61 3.40
N GLU A 209 -2.97 14.98 2.75
CA GLU A 209 -4.34 14.93 3.25
C GLU A 209 -4.45 14.20 4.60
N THR A 210 -3.62 13.16 4.81
CA THR A 210 -3.52 12.47 6.10
C THR A 210 -2.99 13.40 7.19
N LEU A 211 -1.95 14.19 6.88
CA LEU A 211 -1.41 15.21 7.78
C LEU A 211 -2.46 16.27 8.14
N ASP A 212 -3.23 16.73 7.16
CA ASP A 212 -4.27 17.73 7.38
C ASP A 212 -5.37 17.21 8.33
N LYS A 213 -5.68 15.90 8.28
CA LYS A 213 -6.64 15.24 9.19
C LYS A 213 -6.15 15.06 10.62
N LEU A 214 -4.85 15.20 10.89
CA LEU A 214 -4.37 15.19 12.27
C LEU A 214 -4.98 16.37 13.04
N PRO A 215 -5.30 16.23 14.33
CA PRO A 215 -5.76 17.37 15.12
C PRO A 215 -4.61 18.39 15.27
N GLU A 216 -4.93 19.68 15.40
CA GLU A 216 -3.91 20.70 15.73
C GLU A 216 -3.34 20.48 17.15
N SER A 217 -4.19 20.01 18.05
CA SER A 217 -3.82 19.76 19.43
C SER A 217 -4.58 18.58 20.04
N ILE A 218 -3.99 17.99 21.07
CA ILE A 218 -4.55 16.87 21.82
C ILE A 218 -4.50 17.21 23.30
N ASN A 219 -5.61 16.98 23.99
CA ASN A 219 -5.62 16.96 25.44
C ASN A 219 -5.82 15.50 25.92
N PRO A 220 -4.76 14.79 26.35
CA PRO A 220 -4.87 13.40 26.80
C PRO A 220 -5.80 13.22 28.01
N LYS A 221 -6.10 14.29 28.78
CA LYS A 221 -7.08 14.23 29.88
C LYS A 221 -8.54 14.20 29.39
N ARG A 222 -8.79 14.63 28.15
CA ARG A 222 -10.14 14.73 27.56
C ARG A 222 -10.35 13.78 26.38
N ASP A 223 -9.29 13.39 25.69
CA ASP A 223 -9.36 12.44 24.58
C ASP A 223 -8.79 11.08 25.01
N SER A 224 -9.70 10.12 25.27
CA SER A 224 -9.39 8.73 25.63
C SER A 224 -8.56 7.96 24.59
N ASN A 225 -8.37 8.52 23.40
CA ASN A 225 -7.56 7.92 22.35
C ASN A 225 -6.07 8.25 22.48
N TRP A 226 -5.69 9.06 23.47
CA TRP A 226 -4.33 9.55 23.67
C TRP A 226 -3.92 9.46 25.13
N GLN A 227 -2.63 9.22 25.36
CA GLN A 227 -2.01 9.21 26.68
C GLN A 227 -0.78 10.12 26.67
N TYR A 228 -0.43 10.65 27.83
CA TYR A 228 0.87 11.29 28.01
C TYR A 228 1.97 10.23 27.87
N ARG A 229 3.05 10.61 27.19
CA ARG A 229 4.33 9.93 27.27
C ARG A 229 5.19 10.67 28.27
N THR A 230 5.69 9.95 29.25
CA THR A 230 6.49 10.51 30.34
C THR A 230 7.93 10.03 30.28
N SER A 231 8.83 10.83 30.86
CA SER A 231 10.25 10.51 31.07
C SER A 231 10.64 10.93 32.48
N TYR A 232 11.64 10.27 33.06
CA TYR A 232 12.24 10.69 34.33
C TYR A 232 13.37 11.67 34.04
N GLU A 233 13.17 12.95 34.40
CA GLU A 233 14.16 14.00 34.20
C GLU A 233 14.51 14.67 35.52
N GLU A 234 15.74 15.19 35.61
CA GLU A 234 16.20 15.96 36.77
C GLU A 234 15.64 17.38 36.68
N VAL A 235 14.77 17.73 37.62
CA VAL A 235 14.14 19.05 37.72
C VAL A 235 14.46 19.65 39.09
N ASN A 236 15.32 20.66 39.09
CA ASN A 236 15.82 21.35 40.29
C ASN A 236 16.51 20.41 41.29
N GLY A 237 17.30 19.44 40.81
CA GLY A 237 18.05 18.49 41.65
C GLY A 237 17.29 17.24 42.09
N ASP A 238 16.00 17.13 41.74
CA ASP A 238 15.18 15.92 41.97
C ASP A 238 14.80 15.25 40.66
N TYR A 239 14.83 13.92 40.60
CA TYR A 239 14.24 13.18 39.47
C TYR A 239 12.73 13.14 39.58
N LYS A 240 12.04 13.69 38.58
CA LYS A 240 10.58 13.75 38.51
C LYS A 240 10.10 13.19 37.18
N GLU A 241 8.92 12.57 37.20
CA GLU A 241 8.24 12.13 35.99
C GLU A 241 7.63 13.35 35.30
N VAL A 242 8.10 13.66 34.09
CA VAL A 242 7.66 14.80 33.29
C VAL A 242 7.04 14.32 31.99
N ALA A 243 5.99 15.00 31.53
CA ALA A 243 5.37 14.72 30.23
C ALA A 243 6.26 15.26 29.10
N VAL A 244 6.74 14.37 28.24
CA VAL A 244 7.67 14.66 27.14
C VAL A 244 7.05 14.43 25.75
N GLY A 245 5.78 14.01 25.70
CA GLY A 245 5.04 13.88 24.46
C GLY A 245 3.69 13.21 24.64
N VAL A 246 3.11 12.78 23.53
CA VAL A 246 1.86 12.01 23.51
C VAL A 246 2.07 10.67 22.81
N LYS A 247 1.26 9.69 23.19
CA LYS A 247 1.19 8.39 22.52
C LYS A 247 -0.28 7.99 22.27
N PRO A 248 -0.60 7.38 21.12
CA PRO A 248 -1.96 7.00 20.78
C PRO A 248 -2.33 5.66 21.43
N VAL A 249 -3.64 5.46 21.66
CA VAL A 249 -4.21 4.14 21.85
C VAL A 249 -4.42 3.53 20.46
N ILE A 250 -3.49 2.66 20.05
CA ILE A 250 -3.28 2.23 18.65
C ILE A 250 -4.55 1.78 17.92
N LYS A 251 -5.47 1.07 18.58
CA LYS A 251 -6.71 0.55 17.96
C LYS A 251 -7.55 1.61 17.24
N LYS A 252 -7.37 2.90 17.55
CA LYS A 252 -8.17 4.01 17.00
C LYS A 252 -7.40 4.96 16.09
N ILE A 253 -6.09 4.73 15.85
CA ILE A 253 -5.28 5.63 15.02
C ILE A 253 -5.60 5.52 13.53
N ASN A 254 -6.16 4.39 13.10
CA ASN A 254 -6.51 4.11 11.70
C ASN A 254 -7.56 5.10 11.16
N ARG A 255 -8.25 5.83 12.06
CA ARG A 255 -9.24 6.87 11.68
C ARG A 255 -8.63 8.00 10.85
N TYR A 256 -7.32 8.20 10.92
CA TYR A 256 -6.62 9.24 10.16
C TYR A 256 -6.18 8.76 8.77
N VAL A 257 -6.19 7.45 8.49
CA VAL A 257 -5.76 6.89 7.20
C VAL A 257 -6.77 7.22 6.10
N ILE A 258 -6.27 7.73 4.96
CA ILE A 258 -7.04 7.99 3.75
C ILE A 258 -7.00 6.77 2.82
N GLY A 259 -8.15 6.28 2.39
CA GLY A 259 -8.27 5.23 1.38
C GLY A 259 -9.26 4.13 1.75
N SER A 260 -9.38 3.16 0.85
CA SER A 260 -10.18 1.94 1.06
C SER A 260 -9.54 1.03 2.10
N PHE A 261 -8.21 0.88 2.04
CA PHE A 261 -7.47 0.05 2.96
C PHE A 261 -7.19 0.78 4.29
N LYS A 262 -7.74 0.26 5.39
CA LYS A 262 -7.52 0.76 6.75
C LYS A 262 -6.81 -0.31 7.57
N PRO A 263 -5.46 -0.30 7.64
CA PRO A 263 -4.72 -1.29 8.43
C PRO A 263 -5.21 -1.30 9.87
N SER A 264 -5.23 -2.46 10.52
CA SER A 264 -5.50 -2.61 11.96
C SER A 264 -4.26 -3.13 12.66
N TRP A 265 -3.90 -2.51 13.77
CA TRP A 265 -2.81 -2.93 14.63
C TRP A 265 -3.39 -3.35 15.98
N GLU A 266 -3.26 -4.63 16.31
CA GLU A 266 -3.65 -5.17 17.60
C GLU A 266 -2.48 -5.04 18.58
N ILE A 267 -2.75 -4.45 19.75
CA ILE A 267 -1.82 -4.50 20.88
C ILE A 267 -2.16 -5.78 21.64
N GLU A 268 -1.21 -6.72 21.76
CA GLU A 268 -1.32 -7.78 22.78
C GLU A 268 -1.33 -7.08 24.15
N GLU A 269 -2.46 -7.11 24.85
CA GLU A 269 -2.50 -6.67 26.24
C GLU A 269 -1.43 -7.45 26.99
N GLN A 270 -0.46 -6.76 27.61
CA GLN A 270 0.59 -7.36 28.41
C GLN A 270 -0.01 -8.16 29.58
N GLY A 271 -0.35 -9.41 29.28
CA GLY A 271 -0.92 -10.39 30.18
C GLY A 271 -0.18 -11.71 29.96
N ARG A 272 0.90 -11.88 30.73
CA ARG A 272 1.79 -13.06 30.84
C ARG A 272 2.89 -13.18 29.77
N ARG A 273 4.09 -12.80 30.20
CA ARG A 273 5.36 -13.33 29.72
C ARG A 273 5.30 -14.86 29.58
N SER A 274 5.56 -15.37 28.38
CA SER A 274 6.46 -16.51 28.20
C SER A 274 6.95 -16.59 26.74
N ASN A 275 8.27 -16.59 26.60
CA ASN A 275 9.09 -17.03 25.47
C ASN A 275 9.04 -16.24 24.15
N ASN A 276 10.05 -15.37 23.98
CA ASN A 276 10.90 -15.04 22.80
C ASN A 276 10.50 -15.46 21.37
N ALA A 277 9.20 -15.45 21.05
CA ALA A 277 8.67 -15.42 19.70
C ALA A 277 7.24 -14.87 19.80
N HIS A 278 7.10 -13.54 19.80
CA HIS A 278 5.79 -12.92 19.60
C HIS A 278 5.35 -13.19 18.16
N VAL A 279 4.63 -14.30 17.98
CA VAL A 279 3.96 -14.64 16.73
C VAL A 279 2.58 -14.02 16.77
N ILE A 280 2.31 -13.08 15.86
CA ILE A 280 0.98 -12.50 15.65
C ILE A 280 0.06 -13.60 15.13
N ASN A 281 -1.01 -13.92 15.86
CA ASN A 281 -2.08 -14.78 15.36
C ASN A 281 -3.05 -13.96 14.52
N VAL A 282 -3.26 -14.37 13.27
CA VAL A 282 -4.21 -13.76 12.34
C VAL A 282 -5.54 -14.49 12.44
N ASN A 283 -6.60 -13.78 12.84
CA ASN A 283 -7.96 -14.30 12.66
C ASN A 283 -8.40 -14.04 11.21
N LEU A 284 -8.49 -15.11 10.42
CA LEU A 284 -9.04 -15.08 9.07
C LEU A 284 -10.56 -15.09 9.15
N GLN A 285 -11.17 -13.92 9.34
CA GLN A 285 -12.52 -13.73 8.84
C GLN A 285 -12.39 -13.11 7.45
N LEU A 286 -12.31 -14.00 6.46
CA LEU A 286 -12.77 -13.68 5.12
C LEU A 286 -14.26 -13.36 5.27
N GLU A 287 -14.66 -12.12 4.98
CA GLU A 287 -16.05 -11.89 4.62
C GLU A 287 -16.26 -12.63 3.29
N ASP A 288 -16.68 -13.89 3.40
CA ASP A 288 -17.22 -14.60 2.26
C ASP A 288 -18.39 -13.77 1.73
N GLU A 289 -18.23 -13.23 0.52
CA GLU A 289 -19.36 -12.81 -0.30
C GLU A 289 -20.34 -13.98 -0.34
N GLN A 290 -21.46 -13.82 0.36
CA GLN A 290 -22.56 -14.78 0.33
C GLN A 290 -22.94 -15.04 -1.14
N PRO A 291 -22.77 -16.28 -1.65
CA PRO A 291 -23.23 -16.59 -2.98
C PRO A 291 -24.76 -16.49 -3.01
N LYS A 292 -25.27 -15.75 -4.01
CA LYS A 292 -26.69 -15.60 -4.30
C LYS A 292 -27.41 -16.96 -4.26
N GLN A 293 -28.47 -16.96 -3.47
CA GLN A 293 -29.55 -17.94 -3.33
C GLN A 293 -29.67 -18.99 -4.45
N LYS A 294 -29.63 -20.27 -4.05
CA LYS A 294 -30.57 -21.26 -4.57
C LYS A 294 -31.27 -22.00 -3.42
N THR A 295 -32.58 -21.86 -3.44
CA THR A 295 -33.62 -22.59 -2.73
C THR A 295 -33.36 -24.09 -2.64
N THR A 296 -33.55 -24.70 -1.45
CA THR A 296 -34.79 -25.44 -1.12
C THR A 296 -34.80 -25.94 0.33
N PHE A 297 -35.91 -25.64 1.01
CA PHE A 297 -36.62 -26.36 2.09
C PHE A 297 -35.85 -27.19 3.14
N THR A 298 -36.03 -26.81 4.40
CA THR A 298 -36.87 -27.61 5.34
C THR A 298 -37.29 -26.79 6.57
N ALA A 299 -38.42 -27.19 7.14
CA ALA A 299 -39.28 -26.47 8.07
C ALA A 299 -38.75 -26.35 9.50
N ASN A 300 -39.08 -25.26 10.23
CA ASN A 300 -40.22 -25.28 11.16
C ASN A 300 -40.48 -23.94 11.88
N LYS A 301 -41.78 -23.69 12.09
CA LYS A 301 -42.44 -22.88 13.14
C LYS A 301 -42.14 -21.36 13.22
N LYS A 302 -42.89 -20.60 12.42
CA LYS A 302 -43.33 -19.24 12.80
C LYS A 302 -44.67 -19.33 13.54
N LYS A 303 -44.73 -18.80 14.77
CA LYS A 303 -45.98 -18.44 15.46
C LYS A 303 -46.69 -17.36 14.65
N SER A 304 -47.90 -17.65 14.19
CA SER A 304 -48.74 -16.76 13.40
C SER A 304 -49.48 -15.75 14.28
N SER A 305 -49.36 -14.45 13.95
CA SER A 305 -50.28 -13.40 14.40
C SER A 305 -51.60 -13.45 13.62
N LEU A 306 -52.39 -14.51 13.83
CA LEU A 306 -53.74 -14.66 13.26
C LEU A 306 -54.88 -14.33 14.26
N SER A 307 -54.53 -13.94 15.50
CA SER A 307 -55.49 -13.69 16.58
C SER A 307 -56.19 -12.33 16.52
N THR A 308 -55.72 -11.37 15.71
CA THR A 308 -56.27 -10.02 15.65
C THR A 308 -57.25 -9.80 14.50
N ILE A 309 -57.18 -10.59 13.42
CA ILE A 309 -58.05 -10.42 12.24
C ILE A 309 -59.42 -11.10 12.45
N TRP A 310 -59.48 -12.24 13.17
CA TRP A 310 -60.74 -12.91 13.49
C TRP A 310 -61.57 -12.18 14.57
N TRP A 311 -60.91 -11.41 15.45
CA TRP A 311 -61.59 -10.58 16.45
C TRP A 311 -62.30 -9.38 15.81
N VAL A 312 -61.66 -8.75 14.80
CA VAL A 312 -62.23 -7.60 14.07
C VAL A 312 -63.43 -8.03 13.21
N ILE A 313 -63.36 -9.20 12.56
CA ILE A 313 -64.49 -9.73 11.77
C ILE A 313 -65.66 -10.14 12.69
N GLY A 314 -65.37 -10.72 13.86
CA GLY A 314 -66.39 -11.09 14.85
C GLY A 314 -67.16 -9.89 15.39
N VAL A 315 -66.49 -8.77 15.70
CA VAL A 315 -67.13 -7.54 16.21
C VAL A 315 -67.99 -6.87 15.14
N ILE A 316 -67.57 -6.90 13.87
CA ILE A 316 -68.34 -6.32 12.74
C ILE A 316 -69.63 -7.11 12.50
N VAL A 317 -69.61 -8.45 12.60
CA VAL A 317 -70.80 -9.28 12.47
C VAL A 317 -71.76 -9.09 13.66
N LEU A 318 -71.22 -8.94 14.88
CA LEU A 318 -72.04 -8.72 16.08
C LEU A 318 -72.72 -7.34 16.09
N LEU A 319 -72.04 -6.29 15.60
CA LEU A 319 -72.63 -4.96 15.43
C LEU A 319 -73.69 -4.92 14.30
N TYR A 320 -73.53 -5.71 13.25
CA TYR A 320 -74.52 -5.83 12.17
C TYR A 320 -75.83 -6.50 12.65
N PHE A 321 -75.77 -7.40 13.63
CA PHE A 321 -76.96 -8.03 14.23
C PHE A 321 -77.61 -7.22 15.35
N LEU A 322 -76.91 -6.23 15.94
CA LEU A 322 -77.45 -5.38 17.02
C LEU A 322 -78.08 -4.06 16.52
N PHE A 323 -77.82 -3.65 15.28
CA PHE A 323 -78.33 -2.41 14.67
C PHE A 323 -79.25 -2.65 13.45
N ARG A 324 -79.95 -3.80 13.42
CA ARG A 324 -81.02 -4.09 12.47
C ARG A 324 -82.33 -4.39 13.17
#